data_AF-A0A2R6P5F6-F1
#
_entry.id   AF-A0A2R6P5F6-F1
#
_cell.length_a   1.000
_cell.length_b   1.000
_cell.length_c   1.000
_cell.angle_alpha   90.00
_cell.angle_beta   90.00
_cell.angle_gamma   90.00
#
_symmetry.space_group_name_H-M   'P 1'
#
loop_
_entity.id
_entity.type
_entity.pdbx_description
1 polymer ?
#
loop_
_entity_poly.entity_id
_entity_poly.type
_entity_poly.pdbx_seq_one_letter_code
_entity_poly.pdbx_strand_id
1 'polypeptide(L)'
;MIIMRNMDELMEMDLPRDWIAAAHACTCNPRKLPHYPKDWIPANCPHTSVQHPGGLTSPPRITESSPRTYTLLNSGTVVLHPSKELAESVIHYLSTSPLVPTFSFPDQDLLAAHFAGRWKVLPWCYNALKTLREIHKPLWRDDEVRCLHYILHDKPWSTPRGTAGIYELQNGWWWDTYDKLGQEMQASNPEGWAIVDAQVTKLP
;
A
#
# COMPACT_ATOMS: atom_id res chain seq x y z
N MET A 1 4.13 6.96 -4.09
CA MET A 1 4.90 5.98 -3.26
C MET A 1 6.38 6.22 -3.55
N ILE A 2 7.30 5.74 -2.72
CA ILE A 2 8.73 5.70 -3.08
C ILE A 2 9.26 4.28 -2.93
N ILE A 3 10.14 3.87 -3.85
CA ILE A 3 10.84 2.60 -3.78
C ILE A 3 12.14 2.85 -3.01
N MET A 4 12.27 2.18 -1.87
CA MET A 4 13.40 2.32 -0.96
C MET A 4 14.42 1.20 -1.10
N ARG A 5 13.99 0.03 -1.58
CA ARG A 5 14.83 -1.12 -1.90
C ARG A 5 14.28 -1.86 -3.12
N ASN A 6 15.15 -2.58 -3.81
CA ASN A 6 14.78 -3.46 -4.91
C ASN A 6 13.69 -4.47 -4.46
N MET A 7 12.77 -4.80 -5.38
CA MET A 7 11.66 -5.72 -5.17
C MET A 7 11.52 -6.72 -6.32
N ASP A 8 12.59 -6.94 -7.08
CA ASP A 8 12.53 -7.75 -8.30
C ASP A 8 12.20 -9.21 -7.99
N GLU A 9 12.42 -9.68 -6.76
CA GLU A 9 11.98 -11.02 -6.36
C GLU A 9 10.45 -11.19 -6.38
N LEU A 10 9.67 -10.09 -6.39
CA LEU A 10 8.23 -10.17 -6.63
C LEU A 10 7.90 -10.65 -8.05
N MET A 11 8.77 -10.40 -9.03
CA MET A 11 8.60 -10.85 -10.41
C MET A 11 8.85 -12.35 -10.56
N GLU A 12 9.63 -12.94 -9.66
CA GLU A 12 9.99 -14.36 -9.65
C GLU A 12 9.13 -15.17 -8.67
N MET A 13 8.21 -14.52 -7.97
CA MET A 13 7.40 -15.20 -6.95
C MET A 13 6.49 -16.26 -7.59
N ASP A 14 6.36 -17.40 -6.93
CA ASP A 14 5.35 -18.39 -7.31
C ASP A 14 3.95 -17.84 -7.00
N LEU A 15 3.16 -17.64 -8.05
CA LEU A 15 1.80 -17.12 -8.05
C LEU A 15 0.98 -17.84 -9.13
N PRO A 16 -0.18 -18.43 -8.80
CA PRO A 16 -1.05 -18.98 -9.82
C PRO A 16 -1.54 -17.90 -10.81
N ARG A 17 -1.75 -18.28 -12.08
CA ARG A 17 -2.07 -17.32 -13.17
C ARG A 17 -3.33 -16.48 -12.94
N ASP A 18 -4.31 -17.02 -12.23
CA ASP A 18 -5.58 -16.34 -11.94
C ASP A 18 -5.61 -15.69 -10.55
N TRP A 19 -4.47 -15.65 -9.84
CA TRP A 19 -4.34 -15.06 -8.51
C TRP A 19 -3.65 -13.69 -8.57
N ILE A 20 -3.79 -12.95 -7.47
CA ILE A 20 -2.97 -11.76 -7.19
C ILE A 20 -2.18 -11.94 -5.89
N ALA A 21 -1.14 -11.15 -5.68
CA ALA A 21 -0.52 -10.97 -4.38
C ALA A 21 -0.56 -9.51 -3.94
N ALA A 22 -0.89 -9.26 -2.67
CA ALA A 22 -0.99 -7.92 -2.11
C ALA A 22 -0.71 -7.95 -0.60
N ALA A 23 -0.43 -6.81 0.01
CA ALA A 23 -0.35 -6.72 1.47
C ALA A 23 -1.75 -6.60 2.09
N HIS A 24 -1.90 -7.03 3.35
CA HIS A 24 -3.12 -6.78 4.13
C HIS A 24 -3.43 -5.28 4.25
N ALA A 25 -4.71 -4.92 4.18
CA ALA A 25 -5.16 -3.59 4.57
C ALA A 25 -4.87 -3.35 6.06
N CYS A 26 -4.46 -2.13 6.41
CA CYS A 26 -4.39 -1.73 7.81
C CYS A 26 -5.76 -1.27 8.30
N THR A 27 -6.43 -2.11 9.07
CA THR A 27 -7.78 -1.85 9.58
C THR A 27 -7.77 -1.28 11.01
N CYS A 28 -6.73 -0.52 11.41
CA CYS A 28 -6.67 0.10 12.74
C CYS A 28 -7.49 1.40 12.86
N ASN A 29 -7.78 2.07 11.74
CA ASN A 29 -8.40 3.40 11.67
C ASN A 29 -7.87 4.40 12.73
N PRO A 30 -6.55 4.70 12.75
CA PRO A 30 -5.95 5.50 13.82
C PRO A 30 -6.48 6.94 13.89
N ARG A 31 -7.04 7.46 12.79
CA ARG A 31 -7.68 8.79 12.73
C ARG A 31 -9.17 8.77 13.08
N LYS A 32 -9.73 7.60 13.42
CA LYS A 32 -11.16 7.40 13.76
C LYS A 32 -12.09 8.01 12.71
N LEU A 33 -11.76 7.82 11.43
CA LEU A 33 -12.56 8.33 10.32
C LEU A 33 -13.97 7.72 10.38
N PRO A 34 -15.05 8.52 10.49
CA PRO A 34 -16.39 8.01 10.73
C PRO A 34 -16.96 7.13 9.61
N HIS A 35 -16.49 7.34 8.38
CA HIS A 35 -16.94 6.59 7.21
C HIS A 35 -16.21 5.24 7.06
N TYR A 36 -15.20 4.94 7.89
CA TYR A 36 -14.55 3.63 7.87
C TYR A 36 -15.43 2.60 8.62
N PRO A 37 -15.40 1.32 8.23
CA PRO A 37 -16.18 0.29 8.90
C PRO A 37 -15.89 0.21 10.41
N LYS A 38 -16.93 -0.07 11.21
CA LYS A 38 -16.83 -0.10 12.68
C LYS A 38 -15.91 -1.20 13.21
N ASP A 39 -15.73 -2.27 12.44
CA ASP A 39 -14.83 -3.39 12.77
C ASP A 39 -13.36 -3.09 12.44
N TRP A 40 -13.05 -1.90 11.88
CA TRP A 40 -11.68 -1.43 11.70
C TRP A 40 -11.14 -0.89 13.02
N ILE A 41 -10.72 -1.82 13.87
CA ILE A 41 -10.06 -1.58 15.16
C ILE A 41 -8.74 -2.35 15.25
N PRO A 42 -7.79 -1.93 16.11
CA PRO A 42 -6.50 -2.60 16.26
C PRO A 42 -6.59 -4.11 16.54
N ALA A 43 -7.57 -4.55 17.35
CA ALA A 43 -7.76 -5.97 17.67
C ALA A 43 -8.09 -6.83 16.43
N ASN A 44 -8.64 -6.23 15.38
CA ASN A 44 -8.99 -6.91 14.13
C ASN A 44 -7.94 -6.70 13.03
N CYS A 45 -6.93 -5.86 13.24
CA CYS A 45 -5.96 -5.57 12.18
C CYS A 45 -4.98 -6.73 11.98
N PRO A 46 -4.75 -7.20 10.74
CA PRO A 46 -3.78 -8.26 10.46
C PRO A 46 -2.35 -7.90 10.90
N HIS A 47 -1.99 -6.62 10.81
CA HIS A 47 -0.67 -6.13 11.19
C HIS A 47 -0.42 -6.13 12.71
N THR A 48 -1.46 -6.29 13.54
CA THR A 48 -1.32 -6.23 15.01
C THR A 48 -0.50 -7.39 15.59
N SER A 49 -0.60 -8.58 14.99
CA SER A 49 0.14 -9.77 15.44
C SER A 49 1.55 -9.87 14.84
N VAL A 50 1.92 -8.96 13.94
CA VAL A 50 3.18 -9.01 13.20
C VAL A 50 4.32 -8.42 14.01
N GLN A 51 5.44 -9.13 14.04
CA GLN A 51 6.66 -8.77 14.76
C GLN A 51 7.86 -8.88 13.82
N HIS A 52 8.83 -7.99 13.95
CA HIS A 52 10.12 -8.17 13.29
C HIS A 52 10.98 -9.22 14.04
N PRO A 53 11.74 -10.08 13.33
CA PRO A 53 11.89 -10.16 11.87
C PRO A 53 10.84 -11.03 11.17
N GLY A 54 10.03 -11.82 11.91
CA GLY A 54 9.12 -12.81 11.34
C GLY A 54 8.14 -12.26 10.30
N GLY A 55 7.68 -11.02 10.48
CA GLY A 55 6.79 -10.32 9.55
C GLY A 55 7.35 -10.07 8.15
N LEU A 56 8.66 -10.26 7.95
CA LEU A 56 9.32 -10.12 6.64
C LEU A 56 9.18 -11.36 5.77
N THR A 57 9.03 -12.54 6.37
CA THR A 57 8.98 -13.83 5.65
C THR A 57 7.69 -14.61 5.91
N SER A 58 6.99 -14.30 6.99
CA SER A 58 5.77 -14.98 7.44
C SER A 58 4.66 -13.96 7.70
N PRO A 59 4.02 -13.42 6.65
CA PRO A 59 2.88 -12.54 6.83
C PRO A 59 1.68 -13.28 7.45
N PRO A 60 0.74 -12.57 8.09
CA PRO A 60 -0.44 -13.18 8.72
C PRO A 60 -1.23 -14.03 7.72
N ARG A 61 -1.45 -15.30 8.09
CA ARG A 61 -2.29 -16.22 7.31
C ARG A 61 -3.76 -15.95 7.55
N ILE A 62 -4.56 -16.16 6.52
CA ILE A 62 -6.01 -16.13 6.60
C ILE A 62 -6.48 -17.53 6.97
N THR A 63 -7.23 -17.64 8.06
CA THR A 63 -7.79 -18.90 8.59
C THR A 63 -9.31 -18.74 8.75
N GLU A 64 -10.03 -19.83 8.96
CA GLU A 64 -11.47 -19.79 9.24
C GLU A 64 -11.79 -19.01 10.53
N SER A 65 -10.86 -18.98 11.49
CA SER A 65 -10.98 -18.20 12.73
C SER A 65 -10.58 -16.73 12.59
N SER A 66 -10.03 -16.32 11.44
CA SER A 66 -9.56 -14.96 11.25
C SER A 66 -10.75 -13.99 11.18
N PRO A 67 -10.63 -12.78 11.78
CA PRO A 67 -11.60 -11.72 11.56
C PRO A 67 -11.75 -11.41 10.06
N ARG A 68 -12.94 -10.97 9.65
CA ARG A 68 -13.23 -10.56 8.26
C ARG A 68 -12.18 -9.60 7.68
N THR A 69 -11.63 -8.70 8.50
CA THR A 69 -10.59 -7.73 8.11
C THR A 69 -9.31 -8.37 7.57
N TYR A 70 -9.02 -9.65 7.87
CA TYR A 70 -7.90 -10.39 7.29
C TYR A 70 -8.11 -10.76 5.82
N THR A 71 -9.33 -10.69 5.30
CA THR A 71 -9.59 -10.90 3.87
C THR A 71 -9.45 -9.60 3.07
N LEU A 72 -9.21 -8.46 3.74
CA LEU A 72 -9.06 -7.17 3.10
C LEU A 72 -7.59 -6.92 2.74
N LEU A 73 -7.36 -6.55 1.49
CA LEU A 73 -6.05 -6.21 0.96
C LEU A 73 -5.90 -4.70 0.75
N ASN A 74 -4.66 -4.22 0.72
CA ASN A 74 -4.33 -2.88 0.24
C ASN A 74 -3.83 -2.97 -1.21
N SER A 75 -4.47 -2.20 -2.09
CA SER A 75 -4.22 -2.16 -3.54
C SER A 75 -2.98 -1.35 -3.94
N GLY A 76 -2.23 -0.77 -2.99
CA GLY A 76 -1.04 0.03 -3.29
C GLY A 76 0.09 -0.74 -3.98
N THR A 77 0.20 -2.04 -3.73
CA THR A 77 1.11 -2.93 -4.47
C THR A 77 0.40 -4.24 -4.72
N VAL A 78 0.30 -4.60 -6.00
CA VAL A 78 -0.35 -5.81 -6.46
C VAL A 78 0.58 -6.51 -7.44
N VAL A 79 0.88 -7.78 -7.19
CA VAL A 79 1.59 -8.67 -8.11
C VAL A 79 0.55 -9.54 -8.80
N LEU A 80 0.66 -9.68 -10.12
CA LEU A 80 -0.25 -10.47 -10.94
C LEU A 80 0.45 -10.96 -12.19
N HIS A 81 -0.11 -12.01 -12.81
CA HIS A 81 0.23 -12.36 -14.18
C HIS A 81 -0.70 -11.61 -15.13
N PRO A 82 -0.17 -10.76 -16.04
CA PRO A 82 -1.01 -10.10 -17.03
C PRO A 82 -1.75 -11.13 -17.88
N SER A 83 -3.09 -11.04 -17.91
CA SER A 83 -3.96 -11.90 -18.68
C SER A 83 -5.17 -11.10 -19.15
N LYS A 84 -5.50 -11.25 -20.42
CA LYS A 84 -6.68 -10.61 -21.01
C LYS A 84 -7.96 -11.20 -20.41
N GLU A 85 -7.98 -12.51 -20.24
CA GLU A 85 -9.09 -13.27 -19.67
C GLU A 85 -9.37 -12.83 -18.22
N LEU A 86 -8.31 -12.63 -17.43
CA LEU A 86 -8.45 -12.12 -16.06
C LEU A 86 -8.97 -10.68 -16.03
N ALA A 87 -8.46 -9.82 -16.92
CA ALA A 87 -8.95 -8.44 -17.04
C ALA A 87 -10.44 -8.40 -17.42
N GLU A 88 -10.85 -9.20 -18.40
CA GLU A 88 -12.26 -9.33 -18.81
C GLU A 88 -13.14 -9.85 -17.66
N SER A 89 -12.64 -10.80 -16.87
CA SER A 89 -13.35 -11.31 -15.69
C SER A 89 -13.56 -10.23 -14.61
N VAL A 90 -12.54 -9.41 -14.34
CA VAL A 90 -12.64 -8.28 -13.39
C VAL A 90 -13.61 -7.21 -13.91
N ILE A 91 -13.53 -6.86 -15.19
CA ILE A 91 -14.46 -5.90 -15.83
C ILE A 91 -15.89 -6.42 -15.79
N HIS A 92 -16.09 -7.71 -16.07
CA HIS A 92 -17.40 -8.33 -15.98
C HIS A 92 -17.94 -8.24 -14.55
N TYR A 93 -17.14 -8.61 -13.55
CA TYR A 93 -17.52 -8.49 -12.14
C TYR A 93 -17.89 -7.06 -11.76
N LEU A 94 -17.09 -6.08 -12.18
CA LEU A 94 -17.35 -4.65 -11.95
C LEU A 94 -18.69 -4.20 -12.57
N SER A 95 -19.07 -4.79 -13.70
CA SER A 95 -20.26 -4.39 -14.46
C SER A 95 -21.54 -5.10 -14.01
N THR A 96 -21.43 -6.28 -13.39
CA THR A 96 -22.57 -7.15 -13.09
C THR A 96 -22.78 -7.44 -11.61
N SER A 97 -21.76 -7.28 -10.76
CA SER A 97 -21.85 -7.64 -9.35
C SER A 97 -22.72 -6.65 -8.56
N PRO A 98 -23.72 -7.12 -7.79
CA PRO A 98 -24.53 -6.27 -6.94
C PRO A 98 -23.75 -5.71 -5.74
N LEU A 99 -22.51 -6.15 -5.50
CA LEU A 99 -21.66 -5.64 -4.42
C LEU A 99 -20.97 -4.32 -4.77
N VAL A 100 -20.77 -4.01 -6.06
CA VAL A 100 -20.02 -2.83 -6.49
C VAL A 100 -20.57 -1.52 -5.90
N PRO A 101 -21.91 -1.28 -5.87
CA PRO A 101 -22.47 -0.09 -5.24
C PRO A 101 -22.23 0.01 -3.73
N THR A 102 -21.82 -1.07 -3.05
CA THR A 102 -21.57 -1.08 -1.61
C THR A 102 -20.10 -0.86 -1.25
N PHE A 103 -19.21 -0.79 -2.24
CA PHE A 103 -17.77 -0.62 -2.01
C PHE A 103 -17.45 0.79 -1.51
N SER A 104 -16.78 0.85 -0.36
CA SER A 104 -16.32 2.10 0.26
C SER A 104 -14.87 2.42 -0.14
N PHE A 105 -14.11 1.40 -0.51
CA PHE A 105 -12.75 1.47 -1.01
C PHE A 105 -12.74 0.83 -2.40
N PRO A 106 -13.05 1.57 -3.48
CA PRO A 106 -13.48 1.00 -4.75
C PRO A 106 -12.55 -0.07 -5.32
N ASP A 107 -11.25 0.20 -5.35
CA ASP A 107 -10.22 -0.69 -5.86
C ASP A 107 -9.93 -1.85 -4.91
N GLN A 108 -9.75 -1.58 -3.61
CA GLN A 108 -9.45 -2.63 -2.62
C GLN A 108 -10.61 -3.60 -2.43
N ASP A 109 -11.84 -3.09 -2.32
CA ASP A 109 -13.05 -3.89 -2.12
C ASP A 109 -13.33 -4.74 -3.37
N LEU A 110 -13.14 -4.18 -4.57
CA LEU A 110 -13.24 -4.93 -5.82
C LEU A 110 -12.25 -6.09 -5.85
N LEU A 111 -10.96 -5.82 -5.57
CA LEU A 111 -9.94 -6.86 -5.60
C LEU A 111 -10.17 -7.91 -4.51
N ALA A 112 -10.51 -7.50 -3.29
CA ALA A 112 -10.81 -8.42 -2.19
C ALA A 112 -12.03 -9.31 -2.49
N ALA A 113 -13.07 -8.75 -3.11
CA ALA A 113 -14.28 -9.49 -3.45
C ALA A 113 -14.09 -10.43 -4.66
N HIS A 114 -13.46 -9.95 -5.73
CA HIS A 114 -13.24 -10.74 -6.95
C HIS A 114 -12.22 -11.87 -6.75
N PHE A 115 -11.15 -11.61 -6.00
CA PHE A 115 -10.09 -12.58 -5.71
C PHE A 115 -10.27 -13.26 -4.35
N ALA A 116 -11.49 -13.30 -3.80
CA ALA A 116 -11.76 -13.98 -2.55
C ALA A 116 -11.28 -15.45 -2.61
N GLY A 117 -10.38 -15.83 -1.69
CA GLY A 117 -9.75 -17.15 -1.66
C GLY A 117 -8.69 -17.40 -2.75
N ARG A 118 -8.41 -16.43 -3.62
CA ARG A 118 -7.47 -16.50 -4.76
C ARG A 118 -6.44 -15.37 -4.73
N TRP A 119 -5.90 -15.09 -3.55
CA TRP A 119 -4.80 -14.13 -3.41
C TRP A 119 -3.78 -14.56 -2.36
N LYS A 120 -2.54 -14.13 -2.55
CA LYS A 120 -1.40 -14.42 -1.69
C LYS A 120 -1.01 -13.17 -0.90
N VAL A 121 -0.82 -13.34 0.41
CA VAL A 121 -0.44 -12.22 1.29
C VAL A 121 1.05 -11.90 1.11
N LEU A 122 1.36 -10.65 0.79
CA LEU A 122 2.71 -10.11 0.78
C LEU A 122 3.10 -9.60 2.18
N PRO A 123 4.39 -9.72 2.56
CA PRO A 123 4.95 -9.01 3.70
C PRO A 123 4.68 -7.50 3.64
N TRP A 124 4.52 -6.87 4.80
CA TRP A 124 4.18 -5.45 4.94
C TRP A 124 5.19 -4.52 4.26
N CYS A 125 6.45 -4.92 4.17
CA CYS A 125 7.54 -4.10 3.62
C CYS A 125 7.40 -3.79 2.12
N TYR A 126 6.66 -4.63 1.39
CA TYR A 126 6.35 -4.41 -0.04
C TYR A 126 5.24 -3.38 -0.27
N ASN A 127 4.50 -2.99 0.77
CA ASN A 127 3.49 -1.93 0.72
C ASN A 127 3.39 -1.27 2.10
N ALA A 128 4.49 -0.67 2.52
CA ALA A 128 4.65 -0.13 3.86
C ALA A 128 3.86 1.17 3.96
N LEU A 129 2.67 1.15 4.57
CA LEU A 129 1.90 2.38 4.76
C LEU A 129 2.64 3.29 5.73
N LYS A 130 2.75 4.58 5.44
CA LYS A 130 3.49 5.53 6.30
C LYS A 130 3.04 5.51 7.76
N THR A 131 1.78 5.18 8.01
CA THR A 131 1.18 5.08 9.35
C THR A 131 1.61 3.84 10.12
N LEU A 132 2.03 2.75 9.45
CA LEU A 132 2.45 1.50 10.10
C LEU A 132 3.63 1.74 11.05
N ARG A 133 4.56 2.62 10.67
CA ARG A 133 5.70 2.99 11.53
C ARG A 133 5.27 3.47 12.92
N GLU A 134 4.18 4.23 12.98
CA GLU A 134 3.70 4.83 14.22
C GLU A 134 2.78 3.89 15.01
N ILE A 135 1.91 3.14 14.32
CA ILE A 135 0.85 2.35 14.96
C ILE A 135 1.20 0.86 15.10
N HIS A 136 2.20 0.36 14.38
CA HIS A 136 2.69 -1.03 14.42
C HIS A 136 4.21 -1.07 14.64
N LYS A 137 4.69 -0.39 15.70
CA LYS A 137 6.12 -0.32 16.06
C LYS A 137 6.84 -1.68 16.14
N PRO A 138 6.23 -2.77 16.66
CA PRO A 138 6.91 -4.07 16.71
C PRO A 138 7.21 -4.68 15.34
N LEU A 139 6.39 -4.38 14.33
CA LEU A 139 6.53 -4.81 12.95
C LEU A 139 7.64 -4.05 12.20
N TRP A 140 7.80 -2.76 12.49
CA TRP A 140 8.49 -1.82 11.61
C TRP A 140 10.00 -1.77 11.81
N ARG A 141 10.75 -1.77 10.70
CA ARG A 141 12.17 -1.38 10.65
C ARG A 141 12.39 -0.51 9.43
N ASP A 142 13.03 0.65 9.61
CA ASP A 142 13.23 1.65 8.54
C ASP A 142 14.01 1.05 7.37
N ASP A 143 15.01 0.21 7.65
CA ASP A 143 15.84 -0.45 6.64
C ASP A 143 15.13 -1.59 5.92
N GLU A 144 14.05 -2.15 6.46
CA GLU A 144 13.30 -3.22 5.79
C GLU A 144 12.27 -2.71 4.79
N VAL A 145 12.01 -1.41 4.73
CA VAL A 145 11.03 -0.82 3.82
C VAL A 145 11.49 -1.00 2.37
N ARG A 146 10.61 -1.55 1.53
CA ARG A 146 10.88 -1.72 0.09
C ARG A 146 10.08 -0.74 -0.74
N CYS A 147 8.78 -0.61 -0.46
CA CYS A 147 7.92 0.40 -1.07
C CYS A 147 7.13 1.13 0.01
N LEU A 148 7.40 2.43 0.18
CA LEU A 148 6.70 3.28 1.14
C LEU A 148 5.47 3.93 0.50
N HIS A 149 4.32 3.68 1.10
CA HIS A 149 3.03 4.16 0.66
C HIS A 149 2.51 5.33 1.50
N TYR A 150 2.51 6.52 0.90
CA TYR A 150 1.91 7.73 1.48
C TYR A 150 0.39 7.73 1.31
N ILE A 151 -0.30 6.92 2.12
CA ILE A 151 -1.77 6.91 2.22
C ILE A 151 -2.31 8.18 2.90
N LEU A 152 -3.64 8.37 2.86
CA LEU A 152 -4.36 9.52 3.43
C LEU A 152 -4.04 10.85 2.69
N HIS A 153 -4.71 11.93 3.08
CA HIS A 153 -4.69 13.21 2.33
C HIS A 153 -3.45 14.07 2.60
N ASP A 154 -2.79 13.90 3.74
CA ASP A 154 -1.60 14.64 4.16
C ASP A 154 -0.37 14.10 3.42
N LYS A 155 -0.20 14.55 2.18
CA LYS A 155 0.88 14.11 1.31
C LYS A 155 2.18 14.88 1.62
N PRO A 156 3.36 14.25 1.45
CA PRO A 156 4.65 14.94 1.63
C PRO A 156 4.77 16.19 0.76
N TRP A 157 4.36 16.10 -0.52
CA TRP A 157 4.37 17.21 -1.48
C TRP A 157 3.33 18.30 -1.22
N SER A 158 2.57 18.21 -0.13
CA SER A 158 1.64 19.25 0.32
C SER A 158 1.86 19.60 1.78
N THR A 159 2.99 19.16 2.36
CA THR A 159 3.35 19.38 3.76
C THR A 159 4.75 19.99 3.82
N PRO A 160 4.91 21.23 4.32
CA PRO A 160 6.24 21.84 4.47
C PRO A 160 7.17 20.96 5.31
N ARG A 161 8.47 21.01 5.00
CA ARG A 161 9.50 20.41 5.86
C ARG A 161 9.43 21.04 7.25
N GLY A 162 9.56 20.24 8.29
CA GLY A 162 9.49 20.66 9.70
C GLY A 162 8.08 20.78 10.27
N THR A 163 7.02 20.59 9.46
CA THR A 163 5.62 20.73 9.91
C THR A 163 4.82 19.43 9.85
N ALA A 164 5.46 18.29 9.50
CA ALA A 164 4.73 17.02 9.35
C ALA A 164 4.55 16.25 10.68
N GLY A 165 5.08 16.79 11.79
CA GLY A 165 4.91 16.22 13.12
C GLY A 165 5.45 14.79 13.20
N ILE A 166 4.59 13.83 13.59
CA ILE A 166 4.98 12.42 13.72
C ILE A 166 5.39 11.76 12.39
N TYR A 167 5.07 12.37 11.24
CA TYR A 167 5.43 11.86 9.92
C TYR A 167 6.65 12.56 9.30
N GLU A 168 7.36 13.40 10.06
CA GLU A 168 8.48 14.20 9.55
C GLU A 168 9.56 13.36 8.89
N LEU A 169 9.95 12.25 9.53
CA LEU A 169 10.98 11.38 8.97
C LEU A 169 10.52 10.75 7.64
N GLN A 170 9.31 10.17 7.61
CA GLN A 170 8.76 9.54 6.42
C GLN A 170 8.56 10.54 5.28
N ASN A 171 8.11 11.75 5.58
CA ASN A 171 7.98 12.83 4.59
C ASN A 171 9.35 13.32 4.11
N GLY A 172 10.36 13.36 4.99
CA GLY A 172 11.75 13.66 4.65
C GLY A 172 12.29 12.71 3.58
N TRP A 173 12.07 11.39 3.73
CA TRP A 173 12.48 10.42 2.71
C TRP A 173 11.86 10.67 1.32
N TRP A 174 10.63 11.19 1.27
CA TRP A 174 10.01 11.58 0.00
C TRP A 174 10.76 12.75 -0.63
N TRP A 175 11.01 13.81 0.16
CA TRP A 175 11.71 14.99 -0.32
C TRP A 175 13.15 14.68 -0.73
N ASP A 176 13.87 13.87 0.03
CA ASP A 176 15.24 13.47 -0.31
C ASP A 176 15.27 12.65 -1.62
N THR A 177 14.27 11.77 -1.83
CA THR A 177 14.10 11.04 -3.10
C THR A 177 13.77 11.98 -4.26
N TYR A 178 12.89 12.95 -4.04
CA TYR A 178 12.50 13.96 -5.01
C TYR A 178 13.69 14.84 -5.42
N ASP A 179 14.45 15.35 -4.45
CA ASP A 179 15.60 16.22 -4.68
C ASP A 179 16.68 15.48 -5.47
N LYS A 180 16.93 14.20 -5.15
CA LYS A 180 17.84 13.33 -5.90
C LYS A 180 17.37 13.11 -7.34
N LEU A 181 16.09 12.77 -7.54
CA LEU A 181 15.51 12.62 -8.87
C LEU A 181 15.63 13.92 -9.68
N GLY A 182 15.40 15.06 -9.04
CA GLY A 182 15.57 16.37 -9.65
C GLY A 182 16.98 16.62 -10.16
N GLN A 183 18.00 16.34 -9.34
CA GLN A 183 19.40 16.45 -9.76
C GLN A 183 19.72 15.56 -10.96
N GLU A 184 19.25 14.31 -10.95
CA GLU A 184 19.49 13.34 -12.03
C GLU A 184 18.77 13.74 -13.33
N MET A 185 17.50 14.12 -13.24
CA MET A 185 16.69 14.49 -14.41
C MET A 185 17.06 15.87 -14.96
N GLN A 186 17.43 16.85 -14.13
CA GLN A 186 17.93 18.12 -14.66
C GLN A 186 19.20 17.96 -15.50
N ALA A 187 20.05 16.98 -15.18
CA ALA A 187 21.25 16.70 -15.95
C ALA A 187 20.96 15.88 -17.23
N SER A 188 20.00 14.96 -17.19
CA SER A 188 19.75 13.99 -18.27
C SER A 188 18.54 14.28 -19.15
N ASN A 189 17.48 14.90 -18.60
CA ASN A 189 16.21 15.20 -19.24
C ASN A 189 15.51 16.41 -18.57
N PRO A 190 15.97 17.65 -18.81
CA PRO A 190 15.42 18.85 -18.18
C PRO A 190 13.92 19.08 -18.45
N GLU A 191 13.45 18.74 -19.66
CA GLU A 191 12.04 18.87 -20.03
C GLU A 191 11.16 17.89 -19.25
N GLY A 192 11.63 16.63 -19.13
CA GLY A 192 10.98 15.64 -18.28
C GLY A 192 10.94 16.06 -16.82
N TRP A 193 12.02 16.67 -16.31
CA TRP A 193 12.03 17.23 -14.96
C TRP A 193 10.97 18.31 -14.78
N ALA A 194 10.85 19.26 -15.72
CA ALA A 194 9.86 20.32 -15.64
C ALA A 194 8.42 19.78 -15.53
N ILE A 195 8.11 18.67 -16.24
CA ILE A 195 6.80 17.99 -16.13
C ILE A 195 6.59 17.41 -14.74
N VAL A 196 7.58 16.68 -14.20
CA VAL A 196 7.52 16.07 -12.86
C VAL A 196 7.38 17.15 -11.78
N ASP A 197 8.22 18.18 -11.84
CA ASP A 197 8.30 19.27 -10.88
C ASP A 197 7.02 20.11 -10.85
N ALA A 198 6.33 20.26 -11.99
CA ALA A 198 5.04 20.92 -12.07
C ALA A 198 3.90 20.17 -11.34
N GLN A 199 4.05 18.86 -11.06
CA GLN A 199 3.04 18.09 -10.32
C GLN A 199 3.19 18.21 -8.79
N VAL A 200 4.29 18.79 -8.32
CA VAL A 200 4.57 18.92 -6.88
C VAL A 200 4.09 20.27 -6.39
N THR A 201 3.18 20.26 -5.41
CA THR A 201 2.69 21.49 -4.80
C THR A 201 3.80 22.14 -3.99
N LYS A 202 4.48 23.10 -4.59
CA LYS A 202 5.42 23.94 -3.88
C LYS A 202 4.62 24.92 -3.04
N LEU A 203 4.59 24.69 -1.74
CA LEU A 203 4.06 25.69 -0.82
C LEU A 203 4.99 26.92 -0.88
N PRO A 204 4.41 28.13 -0.92
CA PRO A 204 5.17 29.38 -1.07
C PRO A 204 6.14 29.64 0.08
#